data_AF-A0A1H8F6Z8-F1
#
_entry.id   AF-A0A1H8F6Z8-F1
#
_cell.length_a   1.000
_cell.length_b   1.000
_cell.length_c   1.000
_cell.angle_alpha   90.00
_cell.angle_beta   90.00
_cell.angle_gamma   90.00
#
_symmetry.space_group_name_H-M   'P 1'
#
loop_
_entity.id
_entity.type
_entity.pdbx_description
1 polymer ?
#
loop_
_entity_poly.entity_id
_entity_poly.type
_entity_poly.pdbx_seq_one_letter_code
_entity_poly.pdbx_strand_id
1 'polypeptide(L)'
;MYQRRTVLRAGVTATALAVAGCTSQDDATDATSDGTDDDGVDETDDAAGTDSPEENTDTDEPTETATDGDPESVARVRVISSVGLVADGAISAVELVVAPTPGAGPADLRRTTVQWVDERGSYDLAAASSDTTADGTFRITPIKDADDSAPVLNADDDRMQLSMDLGAADEVSGVEGFGEPLQPGATATLQLTTAAGATSTVRLTVPETLAGERAVTL
;
A
#
# COMPACT_ATOMS: atom_id res chain seq x y z
N MET A 1 18.21 51.37 -1.90
CA MET A 1 18.39 51.12 -0.44
C MET A 1 17.56 49.90 -0.08
N TYR A 2 18.21 48.74 0.08
CA TYR A 2 17.55 47.46 0.36
C TYR A 2 17.57 47.22 1.88
N GLN A 3 16.41 47.11 2.52
CA GLN A 3 16.33 46.64 3.91
C GLN A 3 16.21 45.11 3.92
N ARG A 4 17.30 44.45 4.31
CA ARG A 4 17.31 43.03 4.69
C ARG A 4 16.71 42.91 6.08
N ARG A 5 15.62 42.14 6.21
CA ARG A 5 15.09 41.73 7.51
C ARG A 5 15.65 40.36 7.87
N THR A 6 16.66 40.37 8.74
CA THR A 6 17.17 39.20 9.44
C THR A 6 16.21 38.87 10.58
N VAL A 7 15.61 37.68 10.59
CA VAL A 7 14.91 37.15 11.77
C VAL A 7 15.77 36.05 12.37
N LEU A 8 16.29 36.33 13.57
CA LEU A 8 16.97 35.40 14.45
C LEU A 8 16.00 35.03 15.60
N ARG A 9 16.22 33.85 16.20
CA ARG A 9 15.73 33.31 17.50
C ARG A 9 14.57 32.33 17.38
N ALA A 10 14.50 31.23 18.14
CA ALA A 10 15.34 30.72 19.23
C ALA A 10 15.16 29.20 19.32
N GLY A 11 16.22 28.50 19.74
CA GLY A 11 16.12 27.10 20.15
C GLY A 11 15.36 26.94 21.46
N VAL A 12 14.65 25.82 21.60
CA VAL A 12 14.12 25.35 22.87
C VAL A 12 14.69 23.96 23.13
N THR A 13 15.26 23.85 24.32
CA THR A 13 15.99 22.71 24.89
C THR A 13 15.04 21.57 25.29
N ALA A 14 15.51 20.34 25.10
CA ALA A 14 14.87 19.10 25.50
C ALA A 14 14.60 18.98 27.01
N THR A 15 13.57 18.24 27.39
CA THR A 15 13.44 17.63 28.72
C THR A 15 12.99 16.19 28.56
N ALA A 16 13.87 15.25 28.91
CA ALA A 16 13.55 13.83 29.01
C ALA A 16 12.94 13.53 30.38
N LEU A 17 11.85 12.76 30.41
CA LEU A 17 11.29 12.15 31.62
C LEU A 17 11.35 10.64 31.44
N ALA A 18 12.25 10.00 32.17
CA ALA A 18 12.25 8.55 32.38
C ALA A 18 11.36 8.23 33.58
N VAL A 19 10.40 7.33 33.43
CA VAL A 19 9.69 6.68 34.54
C VAL A 19 10.08 5.21 34.54
N ALA A 20 10.89 4.84 35.53
CA ALA A 20 11.09 3.47 35.94
C ALA A 20 9.94 3.06 36.88
N GLY A 21 9.27 1.96 36.57
CA GLY A 21 8.27 1.31 37.41
C GLY A 21 8.66 -0.15 37.64
N CYS A 22 8.93 -0.48 38.89
CA CYS A 22 9.41 -1.77 39.37
C CYS A 22 8.28 -2.79 39.63
N THR A 23 8.69 -4.07 39.64
CA THR A 23 8.36 -5.17 40.59
C THR A 23 7.00 -5.86 40.62
N SER A 24 7.01 -7.18 40.30
CA SER A 24 6.47 -8.35 41.05
C SER A 24 6.61 -9.58 40.12
N GLN A 25 7.35 -10.67 40.37
CA GLN A 25 7.56 -11.57 41.51
C GLN A 25 6.32 -12.40 41.89
N ASP A 26 6.39 -13.70 41.55
CA ASP A 26 5.92 -14.94 42.22
C ASP A 26 5.41 -15.95 41.15
N ASP A 27 6.08 -17.07 40.84
CA ASP A 27 6.30 -18.33 41.59
C ASP A 27 5.21 -19.39 41.30
N ALA A 28 5.61 -20.55 40.74
CA ALA A 28 4.99 -21.88 40.91
C ALA A 28 5.57 -22.95 39.94
N THR A 29 6.43 -23.82 40.48
CA THR A 29 6.38 -25.31 40.47
C THR A 29 5.97 -26.06 39.19
N ASP A 30 6.84 -26.86 38.58
CA ASP A 30 7.15 -28.29 38.88
C ASP A 30 6.10 -29.28 38.34
N ALA A 31 6.51 -30.10 37.35
CA ALA A 31 6.16 -31.52 37.23
C ALA A 31 6.94 -32.19 36.08
N THR A 32 7.69 -33.22 36.45
CA THR A 32 8.36 -34.23 35.63
C THR A 32 7.42 -35.38 35.23
N SER A 33 7.71 -36.05 34.11
CA SER A 33 7.52 -37.50 33.81
C SER A 33 7.89 -37.67 32.33
N ASP A 34 8.87 -38.42 31.82
CA ASP A 34 9.48 -39.74 32.08
C ASP A 34 8.51 -40.93 32.07
N GLY A 35 8.82 -41.95 31.23
CA GLY A 35 8.05 -43.18 31.06
C GLY A 35 8.00 -43.80 29.64
N THR A 36 9.15 -44.23 29.10
CA THR A 36 9.57 -45.63 28.81
C THR A 36 8.56 -46.70 28.28
N ASP A 37 8.94 -47.37 27.17
CA ASP A 37 8.82 -48.82 26.81
C ASP A 37 7.41 -49.49 26.71
N ASP A 38 7.07 -50.57 25.99
CA ASP A 38 7.70 -51.61 25.14
C ASP A 38 6.53 -52.53 24.63
N ASP A 39 6.84 -53.54 23.79
CA ASP A 39 6.03 -54.68 23.31
C ASP A 39 5.03 -54.40 22.16
N GLY A 40 5.02 -55.10 21.01
CA GLY A 40 5.59 -56.39 20.65
C GLY A 40 4.56 -57.19 19.82
N VAL A 41 4.92 -57.51 18.57
CA VAL A 41 4.51 -58.64 17.69
C VAL A 41 3.07 -59.19 17.66
N ASP A 42 2.50 -59.35 16.46
CA ASP A 42 2.21 -60.69 15.89
C ASP A 42 1.93 -60.63 14.37
N GLU A 43 2.43 -61.63 13.65
CA GLU A 43 2.34 -61.82 12.20
C GLU A 43 1.10 -62.63 11.79
N THR A 44 0.68 -62.52 10.53
CA THR A 44 0.10 -63.60 9.67
C THR A 44 -0.20 -62.97 8.30
N ASP A 45 0.64 -63.16 7.27
CA ASP A 45 0.67 -64.30 6.34
C ASP A 45 -0.60 -64.39 5.48
N ASP A 46 -0.50 -63.98 4.20
CA ASP A 46 -1.02 -64.78 3.08
C ASP A 46 -0.49 -64.23 1.73
N ALA A 47 0.23 -65.08 1.02
CA ALA A 47 0.75 -64.84 -0.32
C ALA A 47 0.38 -66.00 -1.25
N ALA A 48 -0.46 -65.72 -2.26
CA ALA A 48 -0.56 -66.39 -3.59
C ALA A 48 -1.83 -65.84 -4.29
N GLY A 49 -1.92 -65.55 -5.58
CA GLY A 49 -1.06 -65.67 -6.75
C GLY A 49 -1.87 -65.27 -8.00
N THR A 50 -1.17 -64.81 -9.04
CA THR A 50 -1.47 -64.86 -10.50
C THR A 50 -2.91 -64.64 -11.02
N ASP A 51 -3.12 -63.58 -11.81
CA ASP A 51 -3.58 -63.69 -13.23
C ASP A 51 -3.49 -62.32 -13.95
N SER A 52 -3.11 -62.32 -15.21
CA SER A 52 -3.30 -61.23 -16.21
C SER A 52 -3.83 -61.93 -17.47
N PRO A 53 -4.72 -61.35 -18.32
CA PRO A 53 -4.63 -59.95 -18.76
C PRO A 53 -5.97 -59.24 -19.16
N GLU A 54 -5.85 -57.97 -19.56
CA GLU A 54 -6.70 -57.11 -20.43
C GLU A 54 -8.14 -56.74 -20.01
N GLU A 55 -8.33 -55.47 -19.62
CA GLU A 55 -9.45 -54.66 -20.13
C GLU A 55 -9.03 -53.18 -20.22
N ASN A 56 -8.99 -52.65 -21.44
CA ASN A 56 -8.85 -51.22 -21.70
C ASN A 56 -10.18 -50.52 -21.41
N THR A 57 -10.20 -49.65 -20.40
CA THR A 57 -11.12 -48.52 -20.38
C THR A 57 -10.34 -47.24 -20.12
N ASP A 58 -10.10 -46.54 -21.21
CA ASP A 58 -10.01 -45.09 -21.30
C ASP A 58 -10.73 -44.38 -20.14
N THR A 59 -9.99 -43.64 -19.33
CA THR A 59 -10.49 -42.40 -18.73
C THR A 59 -9.27 -41.49 -18.52
N ASP A 60 -8.98 -40.70 -19.55
CA ASP A 60 -8.44 -39.36 -19.40
C ASP A 60 -9.17 -38.65 -18.25
N GLU A 61 -8.56 -38.55 -17.07
CA GLU A 61 -8.89 -37.49 -16.13
C GLU A 61 -7.69 -36.53 -16.13
N PRO A 62 -7.88 -35.30 -16.62
CA PRO A 62 -6.80 -34.32 -16.74
C PRO A 62 -6.21 -34.02 -15.36
N THR A 63 -4.91 -33.71 -15.36
CA THR A 63 -4.31 -32.92 -14.29
C THR A 63 -5.24 -31.75 -13.97
N GLU A 64 -5.90 -31.75 -12.81
CA GLU A 64 -6.62 -30.58 -12.34
C GLU A 64 -5.62 -29.49 -11.97
N THR A 65 -5.07 -28.82 -12.98
CA THR A 65 -4.65 -27.43 -12.86
C THR A 65 -5.83 -26.56 -13.24
N ALA A 66 -6.87 -26.56 -12.40
CA ALA A 66 -7.87 -25.50 -12.42
C ALA A 66 -7.29 -24.31 -11.62
N THR A 67 -6.53 -23.48 -12.32
CA THR A 67 -6.48 -22.05 -12.02
C THR A 67 -7.91 -21.52 -12.12
N ASP A 68 -8.40 -20.81 -11.10
CA ASP A 68 -9.37 -19.71 -11.26
C ASP A 68 -9.59 -19.02 -9.90
N GLY A 69 -8.66 -18.14 -9.53
CA GLY A 69 -9.10 -16.97 -8.78
C GLY A 69 -9.82 -16.10 -9.80
N ASP A 70 -11.14 -15.91 -9.67
CA ASP A 70 -11.92 -15.02 -10.53
C ASP A 70 -11.12 -13.73 -10.76
N PRO A 71 -10.69 -13.41 -12.00
CA PRO A 71 -9.95 -12.17 -12.26
C PRO A 71 -10.77 -10.93 -11.91
N GLU A 72 -12.08 -11.10 -11.70
CA GLU A 72 -13.05 -10.11 -11.25
C GLU A 72 -12.92 -9.77 -9.74
N SER A 73 -12.31 -10.64 -8.91
CA SER A 73 -12.20 -10.41 -7.45
C SER A 73 -10.95 -9.63 -7.03
N VAL A 74 -10.08 -9.25 -7.96
CA VAL A 74 -8.89 -8.47 -7.62
C VAL A 74 -9.33 -7.06 -7.20
N ALA A 75 -8.89 -6.61 -6.01
CA ALA A 75 -9.22 -5.31 -5.44
C ALA A 75 -8.54 -4.16 -6.22
N ARG A 76 -8.90 -4.00 -7.50
CA ARG A 76 -8.29 -3.04 -8.42
C ARG A 76 -8.89 -1.66 -8.23
N VAL A 77 -8.02 -0.67 -8.14
CA VAL A 77 -8.38 0.74 -8.04
C VAL A 77 -8.12 1.44 -9.37
N ARG A 78 -9.00 2.32 -9.82
CA ARG A 78 -8.80 3.19 -11.00
C ARG A 78 -8.53 4.62 -10.55
N VAL A 79 -7.68 5.33 -11.30
CA VAL A 79 -7.49 6.78 -11.16
C VAL A 79 -8.51 7.47 -12.07
N ILE A 80 -9.32 8.35 -11.48
CA ILE A 80 -10.40 9.10 -12.16
C ILE A 80 -9.88 10.45 -12.67
N SER A 81 -9.09 11.13 -11.85
CA SER A 81 -8.53 12.44 -12.17
C SER A 81 -7.23 12.67 -11.42
N SER A 82 -6.39 13.50 -12.03
CA SER A 82 -5.10 13.94 -11.53
C SER A 82 -5.04 15.46 -11.55
N VAL A 83 -4.73 16.05 -10.40
CA VAL A 83 -4.57 17.50 -10.24
C VAL A 83 -3.23 17.78 -9.59
N GLY A 84 -2.49 18.74 -10.13
CA GLY A 84 -1.28 19.27 -9.52
C GLY A 84 -1.56 20.61 -8.85
N LEU A 85 -1.14 20.78 -7.61
CA LEU A 85 -1.18 22.07 -6.90
C LEU A 85 0.08 22.86 -7.21
N VAL A 86 -0.09 24.15 -7.51
CA VAL A 86 0.98 25.03 -7.97
C VAL A 86 1.45 25.93 -6.83
N ALA A 87 2.73 25.80 -6.47
CA ALA A 87 3.42 26.72 -5.58
C ALA A 87 4.77 27.12 -6.18
N ASP A 88 5.13 28.40 -6.03
CA ASP A 88 6.40 28.96 -6.52
C ASP A 88 6.70 28.70 -8.00
N GLY A 89 5.67 28.53 -8.83
CA GLY A 89 5.78 28.30 -10.28
C GLY A 89 6.09 26.85 -10.68
N ALA A 90 5.96 25.90 -9.76
CA ALA A 90 6.10 24.47 -9.99
C ALA A 90 4.93 23.70 -9.36
N ILE A 91 4.78 22.42 -9.72
CA ILE A 91 3.84 21.54 -9.02
C ILE A 91 4.48 21.10 -7.71
N SER A 92 3.96 21.59 -6.58
CA SER A 92 4.41 21.22 -5.24
C SER A 92 3.68 20.01 -4.69
N ALA A 93 2.45 19.75 -5.11
CA ALA A 93 1.70 18.58 -4.62
C ALA A 93 0.82 18.01 -5.72
N VAL A 94 0.46 16.74 -5.57
CA VAL A 94 -0.43 16.03 -6.50
C VAL A 94 -1.59 15.40 -5.74
N GLU A 95 -2.78 15.62 -6.27
CA GLU A 95 -4.03 15.04 -5.82
C GLU A 95 -4.58 14.09 -6.89
N LEU A 96 -4.78 12.83 -6.52
CA LEU A 96 -5.45 11.84 -7.35
C LEU A 96 -6.81 11.53 -6.77
N VAL A 97 -7.85 11.53 -7.60
CA VAL A 97 -9.13 10.93 -7.22
C VAL A 97 -9.13 9.50 -7.70
N VAL A 98 -9.38 8.56 -6.80
CA VAL A 98 -9.42 7.13 -7.07
C VAL A 98 -10.78 6.53 -6.75
N ALA A 99 -11.10 5.42 -7.40
CA ALA A 99 -12.34 4.67 -7.24
C ALA A 99 -12.11 3.15 -7.39
N PRO A 100 -12.95 2.28 -6.81
CA PRO A 100 -12.82 0.84 -7.05
C PRO A 100 -13.25 0.53 -8.48
N THR A 101 -12.59 -0.43 -9.14
CA THR A 101 -13.03 -0.94 -10.45
C THR A 101 -14.41 -1.58 -10.31
N PRO A 102 -15.35 -1.38 -11.25
CA PRO A 102 -16.69 -1.91 -11.06
C PRO A 102 -16.66 -3.43 -10.99
N GLY A 103 -17.36 -4.01 -10.03
CA GLY A 103 -17.34 -5.46 -9.78
C GLY A 103 -16.09 -5.99 -9.07
N ALA A 104 -15.09 -5.14 -8.78
CA ALA A 104 -13.94 -5.54 -7.98
C ALA A 104 -14.29 -5.76 -6.50
N GLY A 105 -13.52 -6.61 -5.83
CA GLY A 105 -13.56 -6.73 -4.38
C GLY A 105 -13.12 -5.44 -3.66
N PRO A 106 -13.42 -5.32 -2.35
CA PRO A 106 -13.09 -4.13 -1.57
C PRO A 106 -11.57 -3.89 -1.51
N ALA A 107 -11.16 -2.62 -1.65
CA ALA A 107 -9.76 -2.22 -1.67
C ALA A 107 -9.40 -1.31 -0.48
N ASP A 108 -8.55 -1.78 0.43
CA ASP A 108 -8.03 -0.96 1.55
C ASP A 108 -6.85 -0.10 1.08
N LEU A 109 -7.05 1.22 1.02
CA LEU A 109 -6.05 2.15 0.53
C LEU A 109 -4.87 2.34 1.50
N ARG A 110 -5.00 1.97 2.78
CA ARG A 110 -3.87 2.04 3.75
C ARG A 110 -2.74 1.07 3.41
N ARG A 111 -3.11 -0.03 2.75
CA ARG A 111 -2.20 -1.11 2.34
C ARG A 111 -1.84 -1.00 0.86
N THR A 112 -2.20 0.11 0.22
CA THR A 112 -1.78 0.42 -1.15
C THR A 112 -0.44 1.13 -1.10
N THR A 113 0.46 0.76 -2.00
CA THR A 113 1.72 1.48 -2.24
C THR A 113 1.62 2.25 -3.55
N VAL A 114 2.33 3.38 -3.64
CA VAL A 114 2.44 4.15 -4.88
C VAL A 114 3.91 4.25 -5.23
N GLN A 115 4.30 3.72 -6.37
CA GLN A 115 5.62 3.97 -6.94
C GLN A 115 5.55 5.18 -7.86
N TRP A 116 6.30 6.21 -7.54
CA TRP A 116 6.44 7.42 -8.33
C TRP A 116 7.76 7.37 -9.09
N VAL A 117 7.73 7.66 -10.38
CA VAL A 117 8.93 7.75 -11.23
C VAL A 117 8.90 9.03 -12.05
N ASP A 118 9.96 9.83 -11.93
CA ASP A 118 10.18 11.02 -12.75
C ASP A 118 11.62 11.06 -13.29
N GLU A 119 12.04 12.20 -13.85
CA GLU A 119 13.39 12.39 -14.40
C GLU A 119 14.50 12.40 -13.32
N ARG A 120 14.14 12.61 -12.04
CA ARG A 120 15.07 12.73 -10.91
C ARG A 120 15.24 11.40 -10.17
N GLY A 121 14.23 10.53 -10.17
CA GLY A 121 14.34 9.23 -9.54
C GLY A 121 13.05 8.44 -9.47
N SER A 122 13.10 7.42 -8.61
CA SER A 122 11.96 6.58 -8.22
C SER A 122 11.78 6.71 -6.71
N TYR A 123 10.53 6.83 -6.27
CA TYR A 123 10.16 7.00 -4.87
C TYR A 123 8.98 6.08 -4.55
N ASP A 124 9.09 5.32 -3.47
CA ASP A 124 8.01 4.48 -2.98
C ASP A 124 7.25 5.23 -1.89
N LEU A 125 5.93 5.30 -2.03
CA LEU A 125 5.04 5.99 -1.10
C LEU A 125 4.08 5.01 -0.43
N ALA A 126 3.79 5.28 0.82
CA ALA A 126 2.81 4.56 1.62
C ALA A 126 1.75 5.51 2.20
N ALA A 127 0.63 4.96 2.67
CA ALA A 127 -0.36 5.78 3.34
C ALA A 127 0.22 6.42 4.62
N ALA A 128 -0.08 7.69 4.88
CA ALA A 128 0.42 8.42 6.04
C ALA A 128 -0.02 7.82 7.39
N SER A 129 -1.08 7.00 7.40
CA SER A 129 -1.54 6.26 8.59
C SER A 129 -0.74 4.98 8.86
N SER A 130 0.16 4.59 7.97
CA SER A 130 0.92 3.35 8.06
C SER A 130 2.30 3.61 8.67
N ASP A 131 2.74 2.74 9.57
CA ASP A 131 4.11 2.76 10.10
C ASP A 131 5.04 2.16 9.04
N THR A 132 5.89 3.00 8.43
CA THR A 132 6.62 2.66 7.20
C THR A 132 7.93 3.43 7.10
N THR A 133 8.90 2.89 6.35
CA THR A 133 10.17 3.54 6.00
C THR A 133 10.17 3.97 4.53
N ALA A 134 9.01 4.33 3.99
CA ALA A 134 8.83 4.79 2.61
C ALA A 134 9.56 6.12 2.36
N ASP A 135 9.80 6.46 1.09
CA ASP A 135 10.45 7.72 0.72
C ASP A 135 9.56 8.95 1.00
N GLY A 136 8.25 8.74 1.01
CA GLY A 136 7.23 9.72 1.39
C GLY A 136 5.90 9.07 1.67
N THR A 137 4.89 9.88 1.99
CA THR A 137 3.55 9.38 2.29
C THR A 137 2.45 10.10 1.53
N PHE A 138 1.27 9.48 1.48
CA PHE A 138 0.07 10.08 0.94
C PHE A 138 -1.08 10.07 1.95
N ARG A 139 -1.88 11.14 1.95
CA ARG A 139 -3.10 11.27 2.74
C ARG A 139 -4.29 10.74 1.95
N ILE A 140 -5.16 10.01 2.62
CA ILE A 140 -6.43 9.53 2.07
C ILE A 140 -7.56 10.39 2.62
N THR A 141 -8.43 10.91 1.77
CA THR A 141 -9.60 11.71 2.18
C THR A 141 -10.83 11.29 1.37
N PRO A 142 -11.97 10.96 2.00
CA PRO A 142 -13.18 10.63 1.26
C PRO A 142 -13.72 11.87 0.53
N ILE A 143 -14.08 11.69 -0.75
CA ILE A 143 -14.79 12.68 -1.57
C ILE A 143 -16.26 12.29 -1.70
N LYS A 144 -16.50 11.00 -1.90
CA LYS A 144 -17.82 10.40 -1.93
C LYS A 144 -17.73 9.02 -1.29
N ASP A 145 -18.46 8.84 -0.21
CA ASP A 145 -18.47 7.64 0.60
C ASP A 145 -19.81 7.67 1.34
N ALA A 146 -20.75 6.83 0.93
CA ALA A 146 -22.12 6.88 1.44
C ALA A 146 -22.30 6.05 2.72
N ASP A 147 -21.39 5.11 2.96
CA ASP A 147 -21.43 4.16 4.08
C ASP A 147 -20.32 4.39 5.12
N ASP A 148 -19.54 5.47 4.96
CA ASP A 148 -18.42 5.87 5.84
C ASP A 148 -17.35 4.77 5.94
N SER A 149 -17.09 4.08 4.82
CA SER A 149 -16.14 2.97 4.71
C SER A 149 -14.68 3.40 4.60
N ALA A 150 -14.38 4.70 4.48
CA ALA A 150 -13.04 5.23 4.41
C ALA A 150 -12.11 4.67 5.50
N PRO A 151 -10.89 4.20 5.15
CA PRO A 151 -10.20 4.33 3.85
C PRO A 151 -10.33 3.11 2.92
N VAL A 152 -11.41 2.32 3.03
CA VAL A 152 -11.67 1.15 2.17
C VAL A 152 -12.65 1.53 1.08
N LEU A 153 -12.29 1.33 -0.18
CA LEU A 153 -13.22 1.46 -1.32
C LEU A 153 -14.02 0.16 -1.44
N ASN A 154 -15.30 0.16 -1.08
CA ASN A 154 -16.14 -1.04 -1.02
C ASN A 154 -17.41 -0.96 -1.90
N ALA A 155 -17.74 0.22 -2.43
CA ALA A 155 -18.88 0.45 -3.31
C ALA A 155 -18.44 1.12 -4.63
N ASP A 156 -19.13 0.80 -5.74
CA ASP A 156 -18.80 1.30 -7.09
C ASP A 156 -18.72 2.84 -7.20
N ASP A 157 -19.46 3.51 -6.33
CA ASP A 157 -19.60 4.95 -6.25
C ASP A 157 -18.55 5.63 -5.37
N ASP A 158 -17.78 4.89 -4.59
CA ASP A 158 -16.80 5.46 -3.67
C ASP A 158 -15.72 6.23 -4.43
N ARG A 159 -15.39 7.41 -3.91
CA ARG A 159 -14.32 8.27 -4.40
C ARG A 159 -13.48 8.69 -3.21
N MET A 160 -12.20 8.41 -3.29
CA MET A 160 -11.22 8.89 -2.32
C MET A 160 -10.15 9.70 -3.03
N GLN A 161 -9.69 10.75 -2.36
CA GLN A 161 -8.56 11.56 -2.81
C GLN A 161 -7.28 11.07 -2.13
N LEU A 162 -6.26 10.82 -2.92
CA LEU A 162 -4.88 10.61 -2.49
C LEU A 162 -4.12 11.91 -2.68
N SER A 163 -3.64 12.51 -1.59
CA SER A 163 -2.86 13.76 -1.64
C SER A 163 -1.40 13.47 -1.28
N MET A 164 -0.48 13.91 -2.14
CA MET A 164 0.96 13.65 -2.06
C MET A 164 1.71 14.99 -2.16
N ASP A 165 2.75 15.17 -1.36
CA ASP A 165 3.57 16.39 -1.38
C ASP A 165 4.94 16.15 -2.00
N LEU A 166 5.44 17.12 -2.75
CA LEU A 166 6.71 17.07 -3.47
C LEU A 166 7.70 18.07 -2.86
N GLY A 167 8.89 17.58 -2.55
CA GLY A 167 9.97 18.35 -1.95
C GLY A 167 9.72 18.70 -0.48
N ALA A 168 10.31 19.82 -0.06
CA ALA A 168 10.25 20.31 1.33
C ALA A 168 9.11 21.30 1.59
N ALA A 169 8.28 21.58 0.58
CA ALA A 169 7.05 22.32 0.79
C ALA A 169 6.05 21.42 1.53
N ASP A 170 5.24 22.02 2.42
CA ASP A 170 4.19 21.34 3.18
C ASP A 170 2.84 21.91 2.70
N GLU A 171 2.56 21.70 1.41
CA GLU A 171 1.31 22.08 0.75
C GLU A 171 0.17 21.17 1.24
N VAL A 172 0.51 19.93 1.59
CA VAL A 172 -0.43 18.89 2.02
C VAL A 172 -0.15 18.54 3.48
N SER A 173 -0.91 19.11 4.41
CA SER A 173 -0.67 18.85 5.84
C SER A 173 -0.83 17.36 6.21
N GLY A 174 0.09 16.87 7.04
CA GLY A 174 0.05 15.52 7.60
C GLY A 174 0.53 14.42 6.66
N VAL A 175 1.29 14.79 5.62
CA VAL A 175 2.07 13.82 4.82
C VAL A 175 3.55 14.18 4.88
N GLU A 176 4.38 13.20 4.57
CA GLU A 176 5.82 13.36 4.40
C GLU A 176 6.10 13.56 2.91
N GLY A 177 6.66 14.72 2.56
CA GLY A 177 7.03 15.04 1.19
C GLY A 177 8.23 14.23 0.70
N PHE A 178 8.33 14.07 -0.62
CA PHE A 178 9.38 13.30 -1.28
C PHE A 178 9.84 13.98 -2.57
N GLY A 179 10.99 13.56 -3.10
CA GLY A 179 11.48 14.07 -4.38
C GLY A 179 11.63 15.60 -4.40
N GLU A 180 11.28 16.22 -5.54
CA GLU A 180 11.35 17.67 -5.75
C GLU A 180 10.13 18.15 -6.56
N PRO A 181 9.72 19.42 -6.45
CA PRO A 181 8.59 19.96 -7.22
C PRO A 181 8.76 19.81 -8.74
N LEU A 182 7.71 19.40 -9.45
CA LEU A 182 7.75 19.21 -10.90
C LEU A 182 7.71 20.55 -11.63
N GLN A 183 8.68 20.77 -12.50
CA GLN A 183 8.79 21.99 -13.29
C GLN A 183 7.80 21.97 -14.48
N PRO A 184 7.47 23.13 -15.07
CA PRO A 184 6.70 23.17 -16.31
C PRO A 184 7.31 22.27 -17.40
N GLY A 185 6.46 21.51 -18.10
CA GLY A 185 6.87 20.54 -19.12
C GLY A 185 7.39 19.19 -18.60
N ALA A 186 7.52 19.02 -17.28
CA ALA A 186 7.96 17.75 -16.69
C ALA A 186 6.89 16.65 -16.80
N THR A 187 7.34 15.40 -16.70
CA THR A 187 6.45 14.23 -16.66
C THR A 187 6.79 13.33 -15.48
N ALA A 188 5.78 12.73 -14.87
CA ALA A 188 5.92 11.69 -13.87
C ALA A 188 4.99 10.52 -14.18
N THR A 189 5.35 9.32 -13.73
CA THR A 189 4.53 8.11 -13.85
C THR A 189 4.31 7.54 -12.47
N LEU A 190 3.05 7.25 -12.13
CA LEU A 190 2.68 6.66 -10.85
C LEU A 190 2.12 5.27 -11.11
N GLN A 191 2.56 4.30 -10.32
CA GLN A 191 1.99 2.96 -10.27
C GLN A 191 1.44 2.69 -8.87
N LEU A 192 0.12 2.58 -8.77
CA LEU A 192 -0.58 2.22 -7.55
C LEU A 192 -0.67 0.70 -7.49
N THR A 193 -0.24 0.10 -6.38
CA THR A 193 -0.31 -1.35 -6.14
C THR A 193 -1.09 -1.62 -4.86
N THR A 194 -2.23 -2.29 -4.99
CA THR A 194 -3.07 -2.65 -3.86
C THR A 194 -2.54 -3.88 -3.13
N ALA A 195 -3.02 -4.14 -1.90
CA ALA A 195 -2.63 -5.32 -1.14
C ALA A 195 -2.97 -6.66 -1.83
N ALA A 196 -3.98 -6.67 -2.71
CA ALA A 196 -4.34 -7.82 -3.52
C ALA A 196 -3.41 -8.01 -4.74
N GLY A 197 -2.41 -7.15 -4.92
CA GLY A 197 -1.47 -7.18 -6.05
C GLY A 197 -2.01 -6.54 -7.33
N ALA A 198 -3.21 -5.97 -7.33
CA ALA A 198 -3.74 -5.26 -8.49
C ALA A 198 -2.99 -3.92 -8.67
N THR A 199 -2.52 -3.68 -9.90
CA THR A 199 -1.76 -2.48 -10.27
C THR A 199 -2.53 -1.56 -11.21
N SER A 200 -2.34 -0.25 -11.05
CA SER A 200 -2.88 0.78 -11.93
C SER A 200 -1.86 1.87 -12.16
N THR A 201 -1.70 2.30 -13.41
CA THR A 201 -0.69 3.29 -13.80
C THR A 201 -1.34 4.56 -14.33
N VAL A 202 -0.83 5.71 -13.90
CA VAL A 202 -1.19 7.03 -14.43
C VAL A 202 0.07 7.78 -14.82
N ARG A 203 0.02 8.50 -15.93
CA ARG A 203 1.08 9.40 -16.37
C ARG A 203 0.62 10.84 -16.18
N LEU A 204 1.42 11.62 -15.49
CA LEU A 204 1.21 13.04 -15.27
C LEU A 204 2.04 13.83 -16.27
N THR A 205 1.43 14.82 -16.91
CA THR A 205 2.15 15.77 -17.79
C THR A 205 1.90 17.19 -17.32
N VAL A 206 2.96 17.86 -16.85
CA VAL A 206 2.86 19.25 -16.42
C VAL A 206 2.81 20.16 -17.65
N PRO A 207 1.85 21.09 -17.74
CA PRO A 207 1.82 22.09 -18.81
C PRO A 207 3.11 22.91 -18.89
N GLU A 208 3.42 23.42 -20.09
CA GLU A 208 4.60 24.28 -20.35
C GLU A 208 4.55 25.63 -19.62
N THR A 209 3.39 26.03 -19.12
CA THR A 209 3.18 27.25 -18.35
C THR A 209 2.22 26.99 -17.20
N LEU A 210 2.56 27.49 -16.03
CA LEU A 210 1.73 27.46 -14.81
C LEU A 210 1.38 28.87 -14.32
N ALA A 211 1.65 29.88 -15.14
CA ALA A 211 1.59 31.28 -14.74
C ALA A 211 0.17 31.70 -14.33
N GLY A 212 0.01 32.10 -13.07
CA GLY A 212 -1.27 32.56 -12.52
C GLY A 212 -2.22 31.43 -12.11
N GLU A 213 -1.80 30.17 -12.24
CA GLU A 213 -2.57 29.01 -11.81
C GLU A 213 -2.21 28.62 -10.37
N ARG A 214 -3.19 28.04 -9.67
CA ARG A 214 -3.02 27.47 -8.33
C ARG A 214 -3.19 25.96 -8.33
N ALA A 215 -3.88 25.43 -9.32
CA ALA A 215 -4.06 24.02 -9.55
C ALA A 215 -4.27 23.79 -11.05
N VAL A 216 -3.77 22.67 -11.56
CA VAL A 216 -3.89 22.28 -12.98
C VAL A 216 -4.23 20.81 -13.09
N THR A 217 -5.00 20.43 -14.11
CA THR A 217 -5.21 19.01 -14.43
C THR A 217 -3.96 18.45 -15.12
N LEU A 218 -3.53 17.25 -14.73
CA LEU A 218 -2.31 16.58 -15.19
C LEU A 218 -2.58 15.31 -15.98
#